data_AF-A0A9X3S1C3-F1
#
_entry.id   AF-A0A9X3S1C3-F1
#
_cell.length_a   1.000
_cell.length_b   1.000
_cell.length_c   1.000
_cell.angle_alpha   90.00
_cell.angle_beta   90.00
_cell.angle_gamma   90.00
#
_symmetry.space_group_name_H-M   'P 1'
#
loop_
_entity.id
_entity.type
_entity.pdbx_description
1 polymer ?
#
loop_
_entity_poly.entity_id
_entity_poly.type
_entity_poly.pdbx_seq_one_letter_code
_entity_poly.pdbx_strand_id
1 'polypeptide(L)'
;MRLDDFLQHFVNAAAAADRRYVRTQDPRDVLAGITVWESLVDGGGLEELPASMLIEANLAASMLYTRRHEVHRSEEDLDRALRWLDEARAYIVPGSFADLQARMSLAAMLMMRFRARHGAHDLDRAISVWTGLMDTEAGPLAAANLGRALLARHATTGDIADRREGRRLLGMATAEMPADHPARADVELALRAAG
;
A
#
# COMPACT_ATOMS: atom_id res chain seq x y z
N MET A 1 -5.00 -9.14 -30.77
CA MET A 1 -4.20 -8.20 -29.97
C MET A 1 -3.07 -9.02 -29.35
N ARG A 2 -1.83 -8.52 -29.37
CA ARG A 2 -0.72 -9.22 -28.74
C ARG A 2 -0.82 -9.07 -27.21
N LEU A 3 -0.23 -10.01 -26.47
CA LEU A 3 -0.37 -10.08 -25.00
C LEU A 3 0.24 -8.85 -24.31
N ASP A 4 1.36 -8.34 -24.82
CA ASP A 4 2.01 -7.09 -24.41
C ASP A 4 1.06 -5.88 -24.51
N ASP A 5 0.42 -5.69 -25.66
CA ASP A 5 -0.54 -4.61 -25.88
C ASP A 5 -1.70 -4.72 -24.89
N PHE A 6 -2.23 -5.93 -24.69
CA PHE A 6 -3.35 -6.15 -23.78
C PHE A 6 -2.98 -5.88 -22.32
N LEU A 7 -1.78 -6.28 -21.90
CA LEU A 7 -1.30 -6.04 -20.54
C LEU A 7 -1.13 -4.54 -20.26
N GLN A 8 -0.61 -3.78 -21.23
CA GLN A 8 -0.52 -2.33 -21.10
C GLN A 8 -1.90 -1.67 -20.97
N HIS A 9 -2.90 -2.13 -21.73
CA HIS A 9 -4.28 -1.66 -21.59
C HIS A 9 -4.85 -1.99 -20.21
N PHE A 10 -4.58 -3.20 -19.69
CA PHE A 10 -4.97 -3.59 -18.34
C PHE A 10 -4.36 -2.65 -17.28
N VAL A 11 -3.05 -2.40 -17.31
CA VAL A 11 -2.36 -1.51 -16.36
C VAL A 11 -3.00 -0.11 -16.37
N ASN A 12 -3.23 0.44 -17.56
CA ASN A 12 -3.83 1.76 -17.72
C ASN A 12 -5.28 1.81 -17.21
N ALA A 13 -6.06 0.77 -17.50
CA ALA A 13 -7.44 0.64 -17.03
C ALA A 13 -7.51 0.50 -15.51
N ALA A 14 -6.61 -0.29 -14.91
CA ALA A 14 -6.51 -0.46 -13.46
C ALA A 14 -6.19 0.88 -12.77
N ALA A 15 -5.21 1.63 -13.28
CA ALA A 15 -4.88 2.96 -12.74
C ALA A 15 -6.06 3.95 -12.85
N ALA A 16 -6.83 3.89 -13.95
CA ALA A 16 -8.04 4.70 -14.09
C ALA A 16 -9.15 4.26 -13.12
N ALA A 17 -9.32 2.95 -12.90
CA ALA A 17 -10.26 2.39 -11.95
C ALA A 17 -9.95 2.85 -10.52
N ASP A 18 -8.68 2.83 -10.11
CA ASP A 18 -8.24 3.32 -8.79
C ASP A 18 -8.56 4.79 -8.57
N ARG A 19 -8.18 5.66 -9.52
CA ARG A 19 -8.49 7.11 -9.44
C ARG A 19 -9.99 7.36 -9.34
N ARG A 20 -10.80 6.59 -10.08
CA ARG A 20 -12.27 6.70 -10.01
C ARG A 20 -12.80 6.22 -8.67
N TYR A 21 -12.31 5.08 -8.19
CA TYR A 21 -12.69 4.52 -6.89
C TYR A 21 -12.38 5.50 -5.76
N VAL A 22 -11.18 6.07 -5.71
CA VAL A 22 -10.81 7.08 -4.70
C VAL A 22 -11.82 8.24 -4.67
N ARG A 23 -12.26 8.72 -5.83
CA ARG A 23 -13.20 9.84 -5.94
C ARG A 23 -14.66 9.48 -5.63
N THR A 24 -15.09 8.27 -5.99
CA THR A 24 -16.53 7.91 -6.03
C THR A 24 -16.92 6.83 -5.04
N GLN A 25 -15.94 6.09 -4.53
CA GLN A 25 -16.10 4.86 -3.75
C GLN A 25 -16.91 3.77 -4.48
N ASP A 26 -17.01 3.86 -5.82
CA ASP A 26 -17.70 2.88 -6.66
C ASP A 26 -16.72 1.79 -7.12
N PRO A 27 -16.92 0.52 -6.72
CA PRO A 27 -15.96 -0.55 -7.00
C PRO A 27 -16.13 -1.21 -8.36
N ARG A 28 -17.11 -0.81 -9.19
CA ARG A 28 -17.41 -1.52 -10.45
C ARG A 28 -16.20 -1.69 -11.37
N ASP A 29 -15.45 -0.62 -11.59
CA ASP A 29 -14.27 -0.66 -12.46
C ASP A 29 -13.12 -1.46 -11.81
N VAL A 30 -13.02 -1.45 -10.48
CA VAL A 30 -12.06 -2.27 -9.73
C VAL A 30 -12.36 -3.76 -9.92
N LEU A 31 -13.63 -4.15 -9.73
CA LEU A 31 -14.08 -5.54 -9.88
C LEU A 31 -13.89 -6.04 -11.32
N ALA A 32 -14.21 -5.20 -12.31
CA ALA A 32 -13.97 -5.52 -13.72
C ALA A 32 -12.47 -5.72 -14.01
N GLY A 33 -11.61 -4.86 -13.45
CA GLY A 33 -10.15 -5.01 -13.56
C GLY A 33 -9.66 -6.35 -13.00
N ILE A 34 -10.19 -6.79 -11.85
CA ILE A 34 -9.81 -8.08 -11.26
C ILE A 34 -10.22 -9.24 -12.17
N THR A 35 -11.41 -9.21 -12.77
CA THR A 35 -11.83 -10.26 -13.71
C THR A 35 -10.92 -10.32 -14.94
N VAL A 36 -10.46 -9.17 -15.46
CA VAL A 36 -9.48 -9.12 -16.56
C VAL A 36 -8.13 -9.70 -16.12
N TRP A 37 -7.67 -9.34 -14.92
CA TRP A 37 -6.43 -9.88 -14.36
C TRP A 37 -6.47 -11.40 -14.18
N GLU A 38 -7.55 -11.93 -13.63
CA GLU A 38 -7.74 -13.38 -13.46
C GLU A 38 -7.71 -14.09 -14.82
N SER A 39 -8.35 -13.52 -15.83
CA SER A 39 -8.32 -14.06 -17.20
C SER A 39 -6.91 -14.04 -17.84
N LEU A 40 -6.11 -13.01 -17.52
CA LEU A 40 -4.71 -12.89 -17.96
C LEU A 40 -3.84 -13.98 -17.34
N VAL A 41 -3.99 -14.21 -16.03
CA VAL A 41 -3.25 -15.24 -15.29
C VAL A 41 -3.64 -16.63 -15.78
N ASP A 42 -4.94 -16.90 -15.94
CA ASP A 42 -5.45 -18.19 -16.42
C ASP A 42 -5.06 -18.47 -17.88
N GLY A 43 -4.86 -17.43 -18.68
CA GLY A 43 -4.42 -17.53 -20.07
C GLY A 43 -2.95 -17.93 -20.25
N GLY A 44 -2.11 -17.72 -19.23
CA GLY A 44 -0.67 -18.02 -19.26
C GLY A 44 0.16 -17.10 -20.17
N GLY A 45 1.47 -17.34 -20.24
CA GLY A 45 2.40 -16.60 -21.10
C GLY A 45 2.91 -15.28 -20.51
N LEU A 46 2.53 -14.94 -19.27
CA LEU A 46 3.07 -13.77 -18.56
C LEU A 46 4.57 -13.96 -18.27
N GLU A 47 4.99 -15.19 -17.99
CA GLU A 47 6.37 -15.56 -17.71
C GLU A 47 7.36 -15.28 -18.85
N GLU A 48 6.87 -15.14 -20.08
CA GLU A 48 7.66 -14.81 -21.26
C GLU A 48 7.82 -13.28 -21.46
N LEU A 49 7.08 -12.47 -20.70
CA LEU A 49 7.07 -11.02 -20.86
C LEU A 49 8.28 -10.34 -20.20
N PRO A 50 8.65 -9.14 -20.65
CA PRO A 50 9.69 -8.34 -20.00
C PRO A 50 9.36 -8.07 -18.53
N ALA A 51 10.39 -8.11 -17.69
CA ALA A 51 10.29 -7.84 -16.26
C ALA A 51 9.58 -6.50 -15.94
N SER A 52 9.79 -5.46 -16.75
CA SER A 52 9.13 -4.15 -16.56
C SER A 52 7.60 -4.25 -16.68
N MET A 53 7.09 -5.03 -17.63
CA MET A 53 5.65 -5.24 -17.79
C MET A 53 5.07 -6.08 -16.66
N LEU A 54 5.81 -7.09 -16.19
CA LEU A 54 5.43 -7.89 -15.03
C LEU A 54 5.34 -7.05 -13.76
N ILE A 55 6.29 -6.14 -13.53
CA ILE A 55 6.24 -5.20 -12.40
C ILE A 55 4.95 -4.39 -12.45
N GLU A 56 4.67 -3.71 -13.57
CA GLU A 56 3.51 -2.83 -13.69
C GLU A 56 2.19 -3.59 -13.51
N ALA A 57 2.07 -4.75 -14.15
CA ALA A 57 0.84 -5.54 -14.10
C ALA A 57 0.59 -6.14 -12.70
N ASN A 58 1.63 -6.66 -12.05
CA ASN A 58 1.53 -7.19 -10.70
C ASN A 58 1.23 -6.09 -9.66
N LEU A 59 1.82 -4.89 -9.82
CA LEU A 59 1.47 -3.73 -8.98
C LEU A 59 0.00 -3.29 -9.18
N ALA A 60 -0.47 -3.27 -10.44
CA ALA A 60 -1.87 -2.98 -10.76
C ALA A 60 -2.82 -4.02 -10.13
N ALA A 61 -2.50 -5.30 -10.24
CA ALA A 61 -3.28 -6.37 -9.61
C ALA A 61 -3.31 -6.21 -8.08
N SER A 62 -2.15 -5.99 -7.45
CA SER A 62 -2.02 -5.77 -6.01
C SER A 62 -2.93 -4.63 -5.51
N MET A 63 -2.91 -3.51 -6.24
CA MET A 63 -3.74 -2.35 -5.95
C MET A 63 -5.23 -2.66 -6.10
N LEU A 64 -5.66 -3.35 -7.17
CA LEU A 64 -7.06 -3.73 -7.37
C LEU A 64 -7.58 -4.62 -6.23
N TYR A 65 -6.81 -5.63 -5.81
CA TYR A 65 -7.18 -6.48 -4.68
C TYR A 65 -7.23 -5.71 -3.36
N THR A 66 -6.34 -4.74 -3.16
CA THR A 66 -6.39 -3.85 -1.99
C THR A 66 -7.70 -3.05 -1.97
N ARG A 67 -8.14 -2.51 -3.12
CA ARG A 67 -9.43 -1.82 -3.24
C ARG A 67 -10.62 -2.76 -3.00
N ARG A 68 -10.58 -3.98 -3.53
CA ARG A 68 -11.65 -4.97 -3.27
C ARG A 68 -11.74 -5.33 -1.78
N HIS A 69 -10.60 -5.42 -1.08
CA HIS A 69 -10.60 -5.55 0.38
C HIS A 69 -11.24 -4.35 1.07
N GLU A 70 -10.97 -3.12 0.65
CA GLU A 70 -11.59 -1.92 1.28
C GLU A 70 -13.12 -1.96 1.22
N VAL A 71 -13.68 -2.53 0.15
CA VAL A 71 -15.12 -2.69 -0.09
C VAL A 71 -15.70 -3.84 0.73
N HIS A 72 -15.11 -5.04 0.63
CA HIS A 72 -15.70 -6.27 1.16
C HIS A 72 -15.10 -6.76 2.47
N ARG A 73 -14.01 -6.13 2.93
CA ARG A 73 -13.20 -6.55 4.09
C ARG A 73 -12.72 -8.01 3.99
N SER A 74 -12.54 -8.51 2.77
CA SER A 74 -12.04 -9.86 2.52
C SER A 74 -10.57 -9.97 2.87
N GLU A 75 -10.22 -10.80 3.86
CA GLU A 75 -8.81 -11.03 4.19
C GLU A 75 -8.05 -11.75 3.07
N GLU A 76 -8.75 -12.60 2.31
CA GLU A 76 -8.18 -13.30 1.16
C GLU A 76 -7.72 -12.31 0.08
N ASP A 77 -8.40 -11.18 -0.05
CA ASP A 77 -7.99 -10.11 -0.96
C ASP A 77 -6.72 -9.40 -0.49
N LEU A 78 -6.52 -9.22 0.81
CA LEU A 78 -5.24 -8.72 1.32
C LEU A 78 -4.11 -9.71 1.06
N ASP A 79 -4.35 -11.00 1.25
CA ASP A 79 -3.33 -12.01 0.98
C ASP A 79 -3.01 -12.10 -0.53
N ARG A 80 -4.00 -11.92 -1.42
CA ARG A 80 -3.78 -11.79 -2.88
C ARG A 80 -3.04 -10.50 -3.23
N ALA A 81 -3.40 -9.37 -2.62
CA ALA A 81 -2.73 -8.10 -2.85
C ALA A 81 -1.24 -8.16 -2.48
N LEU A 82 -0.93 -8.74 -1.32
CA LEU A 82 0.45 -8.96 -0.86
C LEU A 82 1.20 -9.91 -1.79
N ARG A 83 0.57 -11.01 -2.24
CA ARG A 83 1.18 -11.94 -3.19
C ARG A 83 1.61 -11.24 -4.47
N TRP A 84 0.70 -10.48 -5.11
CA TRP A 84 1.04 -9.78 -6.34
C TRP A 84 2.07 -8.67 -6.13
N LEU A 85 2.07 -8.02 -4.96
CA LEU A 85 3.15 -7.10 -4.64
C LEU A 85 4.51 -7.82 -4.54
N ASP A 86 4.56 -9.00 -3.91
CA ASP A 86 5.79 -9.79 -3.81
C ASP A 86 6.26 -10.29 -5.19
N GLU A 87 5.35 -10.68 -6.08
CA GLU A 87 5.67 -11.01 -7.48
C GLU A 87 6.26 -9.81 -8.23
N ALA A 88 5.70 -8.61 -8.07
CA ALA A 88 6.29 -7.39 -8.65
C ALA A 88 7.71 -7.15 -8.10
N ARG A 89 7.88 -7.28 -6.78
CA ARG A 89 9.14 -7.01 -6.08
C ARG A 89 10.28 -7.96 -6.47
N ALA A 90 9.99 -9.14 -7.01
CA ALA A 90 11.00 -10.06 -7.54
C ALA A 90 11.84 -9.44 -8.68
N TYR A 91 11.29 -8.43 -9.37
CA TYR A 91 11.92 -7.80 -10.53
C TYR A 91 12.33 -6.34 -10.29
N ILE A 92 11.88 -5.73 -9.19
CA ILE A 92 12.13 -4.31 -8.91
C ILE A 92 13.59 -4.07 -8.53
N VAL A 93 14.20 -3.06 -9.16
CA VAL A 93 15.55 -2.60 -8.82
C VAL A 93 15.54 -1.88 -7.47
N PRO A 94 16.35 -2.31 -6.49
CA PRO A 94 16.45 -1.63 -5.19
C PRO A 94 16.83 -0.15 -5.33
N GLY A 95 16.18 0.72 -4.56
CA GLY A 95 16.40 2.17 -4.59
C GLY A 95 15.75 2.90 -5.77
N SER A 96 15.08 2.18 -6.69
CA SER A 96 14.27 2.81 -7.73
C SER A 96 12.98 3.42 -7.17
N PHE A 97 12.33 4.28 -7.96
CA PHE A 97 11.00 4.81 -7.62
C PHE A 97 9.96 3.70 -7.39
N ALA A 98 10.00 2.63 -8.20
CA ALA A 98 9.11 1.49 -8.04
C ALA A 98 9.35 0.74 -6.70
N ASP A 99 10.61 0.64 -6.25
CA ASP A 99 10.95 0.07 -4.94
C ASP A 99 10.37 0.89 -3.79
N LEU A 100 10.48 2.22 -3.88
CA LEU A 100 9.87 3.12 -2.91
C LEU A 100 8.35 2.93 -2.83
N GLN A 101 7.67 2.93 -3.98
CA GLN A 101 6.22 2.72 -4.05
C GLN A 101 5.80 1.34 -3.51
N ALA A 102 6.55 0.29 -3.86
CA ALA A 102 6.28 -1.06 -3.41
C ALA A 102 6.43 -1.20 -1.89
N ARG A 103 7.48 -0.61 -1.29
CA ARG A 103 7.69 -0.63 0.17
C ARG A 103 6.61 0.15 0.92
N MET A 104 6.21 1.32 0.41
CA MET A 104 5.10 2.08 1.00
C MET A 104 3.79 1.27 0.98
N SER A 105 3.51 0.61 -0.14
CA SER A 105 2.32 -0.23 -0.30
C SER A 105 2.36 -1.48 0.60
N LEU A 106 3.54 -2.13 0.70
CA LEU A 106 3.76 -3.27 1.60
C LEU A 106 3.41 -2.92 3.04
N ALA A 107 4.00 -1.84 3.57
CA ALA A 107 3.77 -1.45 4.95
C ALA A 107 2.30 -1.08 5.21
N ALA A 108 1.64 -0.40 4.27
CA ALA A 108 0.21 -0.10 4.36
C ALA A 108 -0.65 -1.37 4.41
N MET A 109 -0.41 -2.33 3.51
CA MET A 109 -1.13 -3.61 3.50
C MET A 109 -0.88 -4.45 4.76
N LEU A 110 0.35 -4.48 5.27
CA LEU A 110 0.67 -5.14 6.53
C LEU A 110 -0.10 -4.51 7.70
N MET A 111 -0.20 -3.18 7.72
CA MET A 111 -1.00 -2.48 8.73
C MET A 111 -2.51 -2.78 8.60
N MET A 112 -3.03 -2.89 7.36
CA MET A 112 -4.42 -3.32 7.13
C MET A 112 -4.65 -4.74 7.65
N ARG A 113 -3.72 -5.66 7.38
CA ARG A 113 -3.80 -7.06 7.82
C ARG A 113 -3.66 -7.18 9.34
N PHE A 114 -2.79 -6.40 9.96
CA PHE A 114 -2.72 -6.28 11.42
C PHE A 114 -4.06 -5.81 12.00
N ARG A 115 -4.70 -4.80 11.40
CA ARG A 115 -6.02 -4.32 11.89
C ARG A 115 -7.13 -5.37 11.73
N ALA A 116 -7.05 -6.22 10.70
CA ALA A 116 -8.02 -7.29 10.48
C ALA A 116 -7.79 -8.48 11.44
N ARG A 117 -6.53 -8.88 11.66
CA ARG A 117 -6.17 -10.13 12.35
C ARG A 117 -5.57 -9.96 13.74
N HIS A 118 -5.24 -8.73 14.14
CA HIS A 118 -4.47 -8.39 15.34
C HIS A 118 -3.10 -9.10 15.42
N GLY A 119 -2.51 -9.45 14.28
CA GLY A 119 -1.22 -10.14 14.22
C GLY A 119 -0.02 -9.20 14.45
N ALA A 120 0.60 -9.27 15.63
CA ALA A 120 1.72 -8.40 16.01
C ALA A 120 2.90 -8.43 15.01
N HIS A 121 3.15 -9.58 14.37
CA HIS A 121 4.23 -9.72 13.39
C HIS A 121 4.06 -8.79 12.18
N ASP A 122 2.82 -8.58 11.70
CA ASP A 122 2.56 -7.69 10.58
C ASP A 122 2.79 -6.22 10.98
N LEU A 123 2.39 -5.86 12.19
CA LEU A 123 2.63 -4.53 12.74
C LEU A 123 4.13 -4.23 12.85
N ASP A 124 4.90 -5.15 13.42
CA ASP A 124 6.36 -4.98 13.55
C ASP A 124 7.06 -4.91 12.19
N ARG A 125 6.61 -5.70 11.20
CA ARG A 125 7.11 -5.58 9.84
C ARG A 125 6.75 -4.25 9.19
N ALA A 126 5.52 -3.74 9.36
CA ALA A 126 5.13 -2.44 8.85
C ALA A 126 5.99 -1.31 9.46
N ILE A 127 6.23 -1.37 10.78
CA ILE A 127 7.12 -0.45 11.51
C ILE A 127 8.54 -0.49 10.93
N SER A 128 9.10 -1.68 10.72
CA SER A 128 10.44 -1.84 10.14
C SER A 128 10.52 -1.25 8.74
N VAL A 129 9.54 -1.51 7.89
CA VAL A 129 9.52 -1.00 6.51
C VAL A 129 9.41 0.53 6.50
N TRP A 130 8.49 1.14 7.24
CA TRP A 130 8.40 2.61 7.29
C TRP A 130 9.63 3.27 7.91
N THR A 131 10.26 2.63 8.89
CA THR A 131 11.53 3.12 9.46
C THR A 131 12.61 3.23 8.38
N GLY A 132 12.73 2.21 7.52
CA GLY A 132 13.69 2.21 6.41
C GLY A 132 13.35 3.17 5.27
N LEU A 133 12.20 3.87 5.32
CA LEU A 133 11.78 4.85 4.32
C LEU A 133 11.91 6.30 4.82
N MET A 134 12.29 6.51 6.08
CA MET A 134 12.39 7.83 6.69
C MET A 134 13.37 8.77 5.96
N ASP A 135 14.48 8.22 5.45
CA ASP A 135 15.54 9.00 4.77
C ASP A 135 15.32 9.11 3.25
N THR A 136 14.12 8.79 2.77
CA THR A 136 13.75 8.85 1.34
C THR A 136 12.83 10.03 1.06
N GLU A 137 12.48 10.25 -0.21
CA GLU A 137 11.47 11.26 -0.59
C GLU A 137 10.07 10.98 0.01
N ALA A 138 9.79 9.73 0.44
CA ALA A 138 8.56 9.40 1.16
C ALA A 138 8.62 9.72 2.66
N GLY A 139 9.76 10.23 3.17
CA GLY A 139 10.07 10.42 4.59
C GLY A 139 8.92 11.01 5.41
N PRO A 140 8.33 12.16 5.04
CA PRO A 140 7.22 12.75 5.80
C PRO A 140 6.00 11.84 5.91
N LEU A 141 5.64 11.15 4.81
CA LEU A 141 4.50 10.22 4.79
C LEU A 141 4.81 8.91 5.51
N ALA A 142 6.06 8.42 5.40
CA ALA A 142 6.55 7.28 6.15
C ALA A 142 6.54 7.57 7.67
N ALA A 143 6.97 8.76 8.08
CA ALA A 143 6.95 9.22 9.46
C ALA A 143 5.52 9.25 10.03
N ALA A 144 4.58 9.81 9.27
CA ALA A 144 3.17 9.82 9.66
C ALA A 144 2.63 8.40 9.89
N ASN A 145 2.90 7.49 8.96
CA ASN A 145 2.40 6.11 9.05
C ASN A 145 3.11 5.31 10.15
N LEU A 146 4.42 5.45 10.30
CA LEU A 146 5.19 4.90 11.41
C LEU A 146 4.64 5.37 12.75
N GLY A 147 4.33 6.66 12.86
CA GLY A 147 3.73 7.23 14.06
C GLY A 147 2.40 6.57 14.42
N ARG A 148 1.52 6.35 13.44
CA ARG A 148 0.26 5.62 13.63
C ARG A 148 0.47 4.16 13.99
N ALA A 149 1.48 3.51 13.43
CA ALA A 149 1.81 2.12 13.72
C ALA A 149 2.30 1.94 15.15
N LEU A 150 3.18 2.84 15.62
CA LEU A 150 3.66 2.84 17.00
C LEU A 150 2.52 3.12 17.99
N LEU A 151 1.62 4.05 17.68
CA LEU A 151 0.42 4.27 18.51
C LEU A 151 -0.48 3.03 18.57
N ALA A 152 -0.62 2.30 17.47
CA ALA A 152 -1.37 1.05 17.46
C ALA A 152 -0.67 -0.04 18.28
N ARG A 153 0.66 -0.12 18.24
CA ARG A 153 1.44 -1.05 19.07
C ARG A 153 1.34 -0.69 20.55
N HIS A 154 1.41 0.59 20.89
CA HIS A 154 1.13 1.07 22.24
C HIS A 154 -0.26 0.65 22.72
N ALA A 155 -1.29 0.77 21.88
CA ALA A 155 -2.64 0.38 22.25
C ALA A 155 -2.77 -1.13 22.56
N THR A 156 -1.92 -1.97 21.97
CA THR A 156 -1.91 -3.43 22.24
C THR A 156 -0.98 -3.83 23.38
N THR A 157 0.15 -3.14 23.59
CA THR A 157 1.19 -3.54 24.55
C THR A 157 1.26 -2.68 25.81
N GLY A 158 0.72 -1.46 25.76
CA GLY A 158 0.90 -0.44 26.79
C GLY A 158 2.27 0.26 26.76
N ASP A 159 3.11 0.02 25.75
CA ASP A 159 4.47 0.59 25.71
C ASP A 159 4.45 2.11 25.54
N ILE A 160 4.85 2.84 26.59
CA ILE A 160 4.87 4.31 26.62
C ILE A 160 5.95 4.88 25.68
N ALA A 161 7.02 4.12 25.39
CA ALA A 161 8.03 4.53 24.44
C ALA A 161 7.44 4.64 23.03
N ASP A 162 6.65 3.65 22.61
CA ASP A 162 5.93 3.68 21.34
C ASP A 162 4.96 4.85 21.24
N ARG A 163 4.21 5.13 22.31
CA ARG A 163 3.31 6.30 22.32
C ARG A 163 4.07 7.61 22.12
N ARG A 164 5.16 7.79 22.86
CA ARG A 164 5.98 9.01 22.82
C ARG A 164 6.61 9.18 21.45
N GLU A 165 7.17 8.11 20.89
CA GLU A 165 7.79 8.13 19.57
C GLU A 165 6.75 8.33 18.47
N GLY A 166 5.60 7.69 18.57
CA GLY A 166 4.51 7.85 17.62
C GLY A 166 4.02 9.30 17.53
N ARG A 167 3.88 9.97 18.68
CA ARG A 167 3.56 11.41 18.72
C ARG A 167 4.65 12.28 18.10
N ARG A 168 5.92 11.99 18.41
CA ARG A 168 7.07 12.73 17.87
C ARG A 168 7.06 12.69 16.34
N LEU A 169 6.85 11.51 15.76
CA LEU A 169 6.83 11.30 14.32
C LEU A 169 5.63 11.94 13.63
N LEU A 170 4.44 11.89 14.23
CA LEU A 170 3.27 12.62 13.71
C LEU A 170 3.50 14.15 13.74
N GLY A 171 4.18 14.66 14.77
CA GLY A 171 4.59 16.05 14.86
C GLY A 171 5.58 16.46 13.76
N MET A 172 6.61 15.64 13.51
CA MET A 172 7.55 15.84 12.41
C MET A 172 6.84 15.85 11.05
N ALA A 173 6.02 14.84 10.78
CA ALA A 173 5.27 14.75 9.53
C ALA A 173 4.38 15.97 9.29
N THR A 174 3.73 16.49 10.34
CA THR A 174 2.92 17.71 10.28
C THR A 174 3.78 18.96 9.97
N ALA A 175 5.00 19.03 10.50
CA ALA A 175 5.89 20.16 10.24
C ALA A 175 6.44 20.15 8.81
N GLU A 176 6.68 18.98 8.24
CA GLU A 176 7.32 18.81 6.92
C GLU A 176 6.34 18.75 5.74
N MET A 177 5.11 18.26 5.94
CA MET A 177 4.10 18.21 4.87
C MET A 177 3.61 19.62 4.50
N PRO A 178 3.49 19.98 3.20
CA PRO A 178 2.80 21.20 2.77
C PRO A 178 1.36 21.30 3.33
N ALA A 179 0.86 22.53 3.51
CA ALA A 179 -0.47 22.76 4.08
C ALA A 179 -1.60 22.16 3.23
N ASP A 180 -1.41 22.07 1.91
CA ASP A 180 -2.34 21.50 0.94
C ASP A 180 -2.12 19.99 0.69
N HIS A 181 -1.17 19.36 1.40
CA HIS A 181 -0.93 17.93 1.26
C HIS A 181 -2.16 17.13 1.73
N PRO A 182 -2.70 16.21 0.92
CA PRO A 182 -3.99 15.57 1.18
C PRO A 182 -4.02 14.76 2.49
N ALA A 183 -2.89 14.20 2.92
CA ALA A 183 -2.80 13.43 4.17
C ALA A 183 -2.63 14.30 5.43
N ARG A 184 -2.32 15.60 5.29
CA ARG A 184 -1.91 16.44 6.43
C ARG A 184 -2.99 16.54 7.51
N ALA A 185 -4.24 16.76 7.11
CA ALA A 185 -5.37 16.90 8.04
C ALA A 185 -5.54 15.63 8.91
N ASP A 186 -5.39 14.45 8.30
CA ASP A 186 -5.49 13.17 9.01
C ASP A 186 -4.32 12.96 9.98
N VAL A 187 -3.11 13.38 9.60
CA VAL A 187 -1.92 13.31 10.47
C VAL A 187 -2.09 14.23 11.68
N GLU A 188 -2.59 15.44 11.48
CA GLU A 188 -2.88 16.37 12.58
C GLU A 188 -3.97 15.84 13.52
N LEU A 189 -5.01 15.22 12.97
CA LEU A 189 -6.06 14.57 13.77
C LEU A 189 -5.48 13.42 14.60
N ALA A 190 -4.65 12.57 14.00
CA ALA A 190 -3.97 11.48 14.70
C ALA A 190 -3.05 12.01 15.83
N LEU A 191 -2.34 13.13 15.59
CA LEU A 191 -1.49 13.76 16.60
C LEU A 191 -2.29 14.26 17.80
N ARG A 192 -3.45 14.88 17.56
CA ARG A 192 -4.36 15.35 18.62
C ARG A 192 -4.92 14.18 19.43
N ALA A 193 -5.32 13.10 18.76
CA ALA A 193 -5.87 11.90 19.40
C ALA A 193 -4.84 11.11 20.23
N ALA A 194 -3.53 11.34 20.01
CA ALA A 194 -2.46 10.69 20.74
C ALA A 194 -2.12 11.36 22.09
N GLY A 195 -2.70 12.54 22.38
CA GLY A 195 -2.59 13.28 23.65
C GLY A 195 -3.24 12.55 24.82
#